data_AF-A0A962Z7S1-F1
#
_entry.id   AF-A0A962Z7S1-F1
#
_cell.length_a   1.000
_cell.length_b   1.000
_cell.length_c   1.000
_cell.angle_alpha   90.00
_cell.angle_beta   90.00
_cell.angle_gamma   90.00
#
_symmetry.space_group_name_H-M   'P 1'
#
loop_
_entity.id
_entity.type
_entity.pdbx_description
1 polymer ?
#
loop_
_entity_poly.entity_id
_entity_poly.type
_entity_poly.pdbx_seq_one_letter_code
_entity_poly.pdbx_strand_id
1 'polypeptide(L)' 'VDHYAGVLKGLIERHVAATQSTLGDRLLREFDREIGNFWQIVPKELLDKLEVPVTAARTQKAQA' A
#
# COMPACT_ATOMS: atom_id res chain seq x y z
N VAL A 1 -6.67 -0.64 -2.09
CA VAL A 1 -5.93 -0.06 -3.24
C VAL A 1 -4.82 -1.04 -3.56
N ASP A 2 -5.18 -2.10 -4.26
CA ASP A 2 -4.46 -3.38 -4.18
C ASP A 2 -3.06 -3.29 -4.78
N HIS A 3 -2.88 -2.38 -5.74
CA HIS A 3 -1.58 -2.04 -6.30
C HIS A 3 -0.57 -1.62 -5.22
N TYR A 4 -0.89 -0.62 -4.39
CA TYR A 4 0.05 -0.08 -3.40
C TYR A 4 0.28 -1.04 -2.23
N ALA A 5 -0.70 -1.86 -1.87
CA ALA A 5 -0.50 -2.96 -0.93
C ALA A 5 0.53 -3.96 -1.47
N GLY A 6 0.47 -4.30 -2.76
CA GLY A 6 1.47 -5.12 -3.43
C GLY A 6 2.87 -4.48 -3.46
N VAL A 7 2.95 -3.17 -3.74
CA VAL A 7 4.21 -2.42 -3.70
C VAL A 7 4.84 -2.45 -2.30
N LEU A 8 4.04 -2.22 -1.25
CA LEU A 8 4.49 -2.30 0.14
C LEU A 8 4.99 -3.72 0.48
N LYS A 9 4.22 -4.76 0.12
CA LYS A 9 4.62 -6.15 0.37
C LYS A 9 5.96 -6.49 -0.27
N GLY A 10 6.15 -6.13 -1.53
CA GLY A 10 7.41 -6.36 -2.25
C GLY A 10 8.60 -5.60 -1.65
N LEU A 11 8.38 -4.42 -1.07
CA LEU A 11 9.42 -3.69 -0.33
C LEU A 11 9.82 -4.41 0.96
N ILE A 12 8.84 -4.93 1.71
CA ILE A 12 9.09 -5.71 2.94
C ILE A 12 9.83 -7.01 2.60
N GLU A 13 9.43 -7.72 1.53
CA GLU A 13 10.13 -8.92 1.05
C GLU A 13 11.61 -8.64 0.75
N ARG A 14 11.91 -7.56 0.01
CA ARG A 14 13.30 -7.14 -0.24
C ARG A 14 14.06 -6.83 1.04
N HIS A 15 13.42 -6.17 2.00
CA HIS A 15 14.02 -5.87 3.29
C HIS A 15 14.35 -7.13 4.09
N VAL A 16 13.44 -8.10 4.14
CA VAL A 16 13.65 -9.39 4.82
C VAL A 16 14.79 -10.16 4.16
N ALA A 17 14.82 -10.22 2.83
CA ALA A 17 15.89 -10.88 2.09
C ALA A 17 17.28 -10.27 2.39
N ALA A 18 17.36 -8.94 2.54
CA ALA A 18 18.61 -8.23 2.79
C ALA A 18 19.08 -8.27 4.25
N THR A 19 18.15 -8.37 5.21
CA THR A 19 18.45 -8.16 6.64
C THR A 19 18.13 -9.34 7.54
N GLN A 20 17.42 -10.35 7.03
CA GLN A 20 16.86 -11.45 7.81
C GLN A 20 15.98 -10.99 8.97
N SER A 21 15.30 -9.84 8.81
CA SER A 21 14.43 -9.25 9.83
C SER A 21 13.29 -10.19 10.22
N THR A 22 13.34 -10.71 11.45
CA THR A 22 12.26 -11.54 12.04
C THR A 22 10.92 -10.80 12.09
N LEU A 23 10.94 -9.49 12.33
CA LEU A 23 9.73 -8.67 12.31
C LEU A 23 9.14 -8.60 10.90
N GLY A 24 9.97 -8.34 9.89
CA GLY A 24 9.53 -8.31 8.50
C GLY A 24 8.94 -9.66 8.06
N ASP A 25 9.57 -10.77 8.48
CA ASP A 25 9.07 -12.12 8.16
C ASP A 25 7.70 -12.39 8.80
N ARG A 26 7.46 -11.94 10.04
CA ARG A 26 6.13 -12.00 10.66
C ARG A 26 5.10 -11.16 9.88
N LEU A 27 5.44 -9.91 9.55
CA LEU A 27 4.56 -9.02 8.80
C LEU A 27 4.14 -9.62 7.44
N LEU A 28 5.05 -10.34 6.76
CA LEU A 28 4.73 -11.01 5.50
C LEU A 28 3.79 -12.20 5.67
N ARG A 29 3.96 -12.99 6.74
CA ARG A 29 3.10 -14.15 7.03
C ARG A 29 1.66 -13.74 7.38
N GLU A 30 1.49 -12.62 8.07
CA GLU A 30 0.19 -12.12 8.53
C GLU A 30 -0.29 -10.88 7.76
N PHE A 31 0.26 -10.66 6.55
CA PHE A 31 0.12 -9.41 5.81
C PHE A 31 -1.33 -8.94 5.63
N ASP A 32 -2.25 -9.86 5.32
CA ASP A 32 -3.67 -9.52 5.12
C ASP A 32 -4.35 -8.98 6.39
N ARG A 33 -3.84 -9.35 7.57
CA ARG A 33 -4.31 -8.83 8.86
C ARG A 33 -3.58 -7.54 9.24
N GLU A 34 -2.29 -7.47 8.93
CA GLU A 34 -1.43 -6.36 9.33
C GLU A 34 -1.55 -5.14 8.41
N ILE A 35 -1.98 -5.30 7.16
CA ILE A 35 -2.07 -4.19 6.19
C ILE A 35 -2.98 -3.06 6.67
N GLY A 36 -4.00 -3.36 7.47
CA GLY A 36 -4.89 -2.36 8.07
C GLY A 36 -4.21 -1.44 9.10
N ASN A 37 -3.02 -1.83 9.59
CA ASN A 37 -2.23 -1.05 10.54
C ASN A 37 -1.24 -0.08 9.84
N PHE A 38 -1.10 -0.15 8.52
CA PHE A 38 -0.23 0.74 7.75
C PHE A 38 -0.98 1.96 7.24
N TRP A 39 -0.29 3.11 7.24
CA TRP A 39 -0.79 4.36 6.65
C TRP A 39 -0.07 4.65 5.34
N GLN A 40 -0.83 4.81 4.26
CA GLN A 40 -0.30 5.37 3.03
C GLN A 40 -0.24 6.90 3.15
N ILE A 41 0.97 7.45 3.18
CA ILE A 41 1.17 8.89 3.18
C ILE A 41 1.43 9.35 1.75
N VAL A 42 0.55 10.22 1.25
CA VAL A 42 0.61 10.75 -0.12
C VAL A 42 0.58 12.29 -0.06
N PRO A 43 1.60 12.98 -0.60
CA PRO A 43 1.56 14.43 -0.79
C PRO A 43 0.38 14.84 -1.68
N LYS A 44 -0.31 15.92 -1.34
CA LYS A 44 -1.51 16.37 -2.07
C LYS A 44 -1.20 16.69 -3.53
N GLU A 45 0.00 17.21 -3.78
CA GLU A 45 0.48 17.63 -5.10
C GLU A 45 0.76 16.44 -6.04
N LEU A 46 0.77 15.21 -5.49
CA LEU A 46 0.98 13.98 -6.25
C LEU A 46 -0.31 13.24 -6.58
N LEU A 47 -1.46 13.61 -6.01
CA LEU A 47 -2.72 12.87 -6.18
C LEU A 47 -3.11 12.69 -7.65
N ASP A 48 -2.90 13.73 -8.48
CA ASP A 48 -3.23 13.71 -9.91
C ASP A 48 -2.03 13.34 -10.81
N LYS A 49 -0.86 13.06 -10.21
CA LYS A 49 0.38 12.72 -10.93
C LYS A 49 0.74 11.25 -10.87
N LEU A 50 0.13 10.50 -9.96
CA LEU A 50 0.37 9.07 -9.82
C LEU A 50 -0.32 8.32 -10.95
N GLU A 51 0.45 7.47 -11.64
CA GLU A 51 -0.06 6.62 -12.73
C GLU A 51 -1.21 5.72 -12.25
N VAL A 52 -1.08 5.20 -11.02
CA VAL A 52 -2.14 4.46 -10.35
C VAL A 52 -2.77 5.35 -9.27
N PRO A 53 -4.06 5.73 -9.39
CA PRO A 53 -4.72 6.53 -8.37
C PRO A 53 -4.72 5.86 -6.99
N VAL A 54 -4.57 6.66 -5.93
CA VAL A 54 -4.54 6.19 -4.53
C VAL A 54 -5.92 6.01 -3.91
N THR A 55 -6.97 6.36 -4.63
CA THR A 55 -8.36 6.12 -4.24
C THR A 55 -9.06 5.37 -5.36
N ALA A 56 -9.98 4.47 -5.00
CA ALA A 56 -10.92 3.95 -5.98
C ALA A 56 -11.70 5.14 -6.53
N ALA A 57 -11.78 5.28 -7.86
CA ALA A 57 -12.53 6.36 -8.49
C ALA A 57 -13.92 6.43 -7.86
N ARG A 58 -14.20 7.52 -7.15
CA ARG A 58 -15.53 7.77 -6.61
C ARG A 58 -16.43 7.88 -7.83
N THR A 59 -17.28 6.89 -8.08
CA THR A 59 -18.38 7.05 -9.04
C THR A 59 -19.20 8.23 -8.53
N GLN A 60 -18.96 9.41 -9.07
CA GLN A 60 -19.80 10.57 -8.80
C GLN A 60 -21.15 10.20 -9.40
N LYS A 61 -22.11 9.81 -8.54
CA LYS A 61 -23.51 9.93 -8.94
C LYS A 61 -23.72 11.41 -9.21
N ALA A 62 -23.87 11.76 -10.48
CA ALA A 62 -24.42 13.03 -10.89
C ALA A 62 -25.74 13.21 -10.14
N GLN A 63 -25.74 14.10 -9.15
CA GLN A 63 -26.98 14.60 -8.59
C GLN A 63 -27.48 15.64 -9.59
N ALA A 64 -28.55 15.26 -10.30
CA ALA A 64 -29.38 16.14 -11.10
C ALA A 64 -30.20 17.06 -10.19
#